data_AF-A0ABD5P950-F1
#
_entry.id   AF-A0ABD5P950-F1
#
_cell.length_a   1.000
_cell.length_b   1.000
_cell.length_c   1.000
_cell.angle_alpha   90.00
_cell.angle_beta   90.00
_cell.angle_gamma   90.00
#
_symmetry.space_group_name_H-M   'P 1'
#
loop_
_entity.id
_entity.type
_entity.pdbx_description
1 polymer ?
#
loop_
_entity_poly.entity_id
_entity_poly.type
_entity_poly.pdbx_seq_one_letter_code
_entity_poly.pdbx_strand_id
1 'polypeptide(L)'
;MDWSLFGRYFLWYGVGAGAVVAVVLLGTASVAGFPLGLAATVLFLGSSAVAAALFGTSDTGIETASSGALVGFGSSNPMDFQPESLPGFDRAAVACLFLGTALYGGVVVAVLLAG
;
A
#
# COMPACT_ATOMS: atom_id res chain seq x y z
N MET A 1 6.77 -13.45 -8.45
CA MET A 1 6.78 -12.02 -8.07
C MET A 1 8.16 -11.49 -8.42
N ASP A 2 8.23 -10.46 -9.28
CA ASP A 2 9.51 -9.85 -9.66
C ASP A 2 10.01 -9.00 -8.50
N TRP A 3 11.11 -9.45 -7.87
CA TRP A 3 11.69 -8.81 -6.70
C TRP A 3 12.26 -7.42 -6.98
N SER A 4 12.66 -7.14 -8.22
CA SER A 4 13.20 -5.84 -8.62
C SER A 4 12.11 -4.76 -8.67
N LEU A 5 10.95 -5.12 -9.23
CA LEU A 5 9.74 -4.28 -9.27
C LEU A 5 9.18 -4.07 -7.87
N PHE A 6 9.11 -5.13 -7.05
CA PHE A 6 8.68 -5.01 -5.66
C PHE A 6 9.57 -4.08 -4.84
N GLY A 7 10.89 -4.19 -4.96
CA GLY A 7 11.83 -3.31 -4.26
C GLY A 7 11.64 -1.84 -4.61
N ARG A 8 11.38 -1.53 -5.89
CA ARG A 8 11.08 -0.17 -6.34
C ARG A 8 9.75 0.35 -5.78
N TYR A 9 8.71 -0.48 -5.77
CA TYR A 9 7.42 -0.09 -5.17
C TYR A 9 7.51 0.07 -3.65
N PHE A 10 8.26 -0.78 -2.97
CA PHE A 10 8.48 -0.66 -1.54
C PHE A 10 9.20 0.64 -1.19
N LEU A 11 10.22 1.03 -1.97
CA LEU A 11 10.91 2.31 -1.78
C LEU A 11 9.99 3.53 -1.96
N TRP A 12 9.27 3.60 -3.09
CA TRP A 12 8.45 4.77 -3.39
C TRP A 12 7.18 4.84 -2.54
N TYR A 13 6.46 3.73 -2.41
CA TYR A 13 5.16 3.69 -1.74
C TYR A 13 5.26 3.28 -0.28
N GLY A 14 6.10 2.31 0.07
CA GLY A 14 6.29 1.89 1.46
C GLY A 14 7.07 2.91 2.27
N VAL A 15 8.28 3.26 1.83
CA VAL A 15 9.13 4.22 2.55
C VAL A 15 8.67 5.65 2.30
N GLY A 16 8.55 6.08 1.04
CA GLY A 16 8.18 7.46 0.70
C GLY A 16 6.76 7.82 1.12
N ALA A 17 5.76 7.29 0.41
CA ALA A 17 4.36 7.61 0.66
C ALA A 17 3.89 7.12 2.05
N GLY A 18 4.33 5.94 2.49
CA GLY A 18 3.99 5.40 3.80
C GLY A 18 4.48 6.26 4.96
N ALA A 19 5.68 6.84 4.87
CA ALA A 19 6.17 7.79 5.88
C ALA A 19 5.30 9.04 5.94
N VAL A 20 4.96 9.62 4.79
CA VAL A 20 4.13 10.83 4.71
C VAL A 20 2.76 10.57 5.35
N VAL A 21 2.11 9.45 4.99
CA VAL A 21 0.81 9.07 5.55
C VAL A 21 0.90 8.85 7.06
N ALA A 22 1.92 8.13 7.54
CA ALA A 22 2.09 7.89 8.97
C ALA A 22 2.31 9.19 9.76
N VAL A 23 3.17 10.09 9.26
CA VAL A 23 3.42 11.40 9.87
C VAL A 23 2.15 12.24 9.94
N VAL A 24 1.38 12.29 8.85
CA VAL A 24 0.12 13.05 8.80
C VAL A 24 -0.90 12.47 9.77
N LEU A 25 -1.10 11.16 9.80
CA LEU A 25 -2.09 10.53 10.67
C LEU A 25 -1.72 10.64 12.14
N LEU A 26 -0.45 10.41 12.50
CA LEU A 26 0.01 10.54 13.88
C LEU A 26 0.07 12.01 14.32
N GLY A 27 0.46 12.93 13.44
CA GLY A 27 0.41 14.37 13.69
C GLY A 27 -1.01 14.88 13.86
N THR A 28 -1.96 14.36 13.10
CA THR A 28 -3.39 14.68 13.28
C THR A 28 -3.90 14.13 14.61
N ALA A 29 -3.53 12.89 14.96
CA ALA A 29 -3.89 12.30 16.24
C ALA A 29 -3.36 13.11 17.44
N SER A 30 -2.12 13.63 17.36
CA SER A 30 -1.56 14.47 18.42
C SER A 30 -2.29 15.81 18.56
N VAL A 31 -2.60 16.48 17.45
CA VAL A 31 -3.34 17.76 17.45
C VAL A 31 -4.78 17.57 17.92
N ALA A 32 -5.41 16.45 17.57
CA ALA A 32 -6.78 16.13 17.98
C ALA A 32 -6.90 15.62 19.43
N GLY A 33 -5.78 15.48 20.17
CA GLY A 33 -5.78 14.92 21.52
C GLY A 33 -6.14 13.43 21.58
N PHE A 34 -6.02 12.72 20.46
CA PHE A 34 -6.31 11.30 20.37
C PHE A 34 -5.14 10.48 20.97
N PRO A 35 -5.41 9.35 21.66
CA PRO A 35 -4.34 8.54 22.24
C PRO A 35 -3.37 8.02 21.18
N LEU A 36 -2.13 8.51 21.19
CA LEU A 36 -1.11 8.17 20.20
C LEU A 36 -0.78 6.67 20.16
N GLY A 37 -0.77 6.02 21.33
CA GLY A 37 -0.58 4.56 21.39
C GLY A 37 -1.68 3.78 20.67
N LEU A 38 -2.93 4.24 20.77
CA LEU A 38 -4.06 3.62 20.07
C LEU A 38 -3.99 3.89 18.56
N ALA A 39 -3.70 5.14 18.17
CA ALA A 39 -3.51 5.50 16.76
C ALA A 39 -2.38 4.68 16.11
N ALA A 40 -1.24 4.58 16.77
CA ALA A 40 -0.08 3.81 16.30
C ALA A 40 -0.39 2.31 16.21
N THR A 41 -1.15 1.76 17.17
CA THR A 41 -1.57 0.34 17.15
C THR A 41 -2.53 0.06 16.01
N VAL A 42 -3.49 0.96 15.76
CA VAL A 42 -4.42 0.85 14.61
C VAL A 42 -3.65 0.98 13.29
N LEU A 43 -2.70 1.91 13.20
CA LEU A 43 -1.80 2.04 12.06
C LEU A 43 -1.00 0.76 11.82
N PHE A 44 -0.46 0.16 12.87
CA PHE A 44 0.32 -1.09 12.77
C PHE A 44 -0.55 -2.28 12.36
N LEU A 45 -1.53 -2.64 13.19
CA LEU A 45 -2.34 -3.84 13.01
C LEU A 45 -3.33 -3.72 11.85
N GLY A 46 -3.98 -2.56 11.72
CA GLY A 46 -4.93 -2.29 10.65
C GLY A 46 -4.27 -2.31 9.28
N SER A 47 -3.13 -1.62 9.13
CA SER A 47 -2.41 -1.63 7.85
C SER A 47 -1.84 -3.02 7.52
N SER A 48 -1.38 -3.78 8.52
CA SER A 48 -0.91 -5.15 8.31
C SER A 48 -2.02 -6.08 7.82
N ALA A 49 -3.23 -5.97 8.40
CA ALA A 49 -4.39 -6.75 7.98
C ALA A 49 -4.82 -6.42 6.55
N VAL A 50 -4.83 -5.13 6.18
CA VAL A 50 -5.16 -4.70 4.81
C VAL A 50 -4.11 -5.17 3.82
N ALA A 51 -2.81 -5.04 4.13
CA ALA A 51 -1.74 -5.56 3.29
C ALA A 51 -1.85 -7.08 3.08
N ALA A 52 -2.12 -7.84 4.14
CA ALA A 52 -2.31 -9.29 4.06
C ALA A 52 -3.53 -9.66 3.19
N ALA A 53 -4.65 -8.93 3.31
CA ALA A 53 -5.83 -9.16 2.49
C ALA A 53 -5.56 -8.87 1.00
N LEU A 54 -4.80 -7.83 0.69
CA LEU A 54 -4.43 -7.48 -0.69
C LEU A 54 -3.58 -8.56 -1.35
N PHE A 55 -2.66 -9.19 -0.61
CA PHE A 55 -1.88 -10.31 -1.14
C PHE A 55 -2.68 -11.62 -1.17
N GLY A 56 -3.55 -11.85 -0.18
CA GLY A 56 -4.31 -13.11 -0.06
C GLY A 56 -5.52 -13.24 -0.98
N THR A 57 -6.05 -12.14 -1.52
CA THR A 57 -7.23 -12.13 -2.40
C THR A 57 -6.88 -11.94 -3.89
N SER A 58 -5.60 -12.06 -4.24
CA SER A 58 -5.10 -11.80 -5.59
C SER A 58 -5.51 -12.92 -6.56
N ASP A 59 -6.51 -12.66 -7.41
CA ASP A 59 -6.77 -13.44 -8.62
C ASP A 59 -6.25 -12.67 -9.85
N THR A 60 -5.09 -13.09 -10.33
CA THR A 60 -4.36 -12.46 -11.45
C THR A 60 -5.18 -12.45 -12.75
N GLY A 61 -6.11 -13.38 -12.92
CA GLY A 61 -6.96 -13.47 -14.12
C GLY A 61 -8.01 -12.37 -14.18
N ILE A 62 -8.63 -12.07 -13.04
CA ILE A 62 -9.65 -11.00 -12.93
C ILE A 62 -9.01 -9.62 -13.06
N GLU A 63 -7.83 -9.41 -12.49
CA GLU A 63 -7.13 -8.12 -12.55
C GLU A 63 -6.62 -7.77 -13.95
N THR A 64 -6.15 -8.78 -14.69
CA THR A 64 -5.75 -8.59 -16.08
C THR A 64 -6.96 -8.26 -16.95
N ALA A 65 -8.09 -8.94 -16.73
CA ALA A 65 -9.34 -8.68 -17.47
C ALA A 65 -9.93 -7.29 -17.20
N SER A 66 -9.92 -6.83 -15.94
CA SER A 66 -10.43 -5.50 -15.58
C SER A 66 -9.53 -4.37 -16.11
N SER A 67 -8.21 -4.55 -16.04
CA SER A 67 -7.25 -3.59 -16.60
C SER A 67 -7.34 -3.56 -18.13
N GLY A 68 -7.54 -4.71 -18.77
CA GLY A 68 -7.82 -4.83 -20.21
C GLY A 68 -9.08 -4.11 -20.64
N ALA A 69 -10.14 -4.17 -19.83
CA ALA A 69 -11.37 -3.43 -20.08
C ALA A 69 -11.17 -1.91 -20.00
N LEU A 70 -10.40 -1.41 -19.03
CA LEU A 70 -10.11 0.02 -18.89
C LEU A 70 -9.31 0.58 -20.08
N VAL A 71 -8.31 -0.16 -20.56
CA VAL A 71 -7.53 0.24 -21.76
C VAL A 71 -8.37 0.12 -23.03
N GLY A 72 -9.24 -0.89 -23.11
CA GLY A 72 -10.13 -1.12 -24.26
C GLY A 72 -11.16 -0.03 -24.54
N PHE A 73 -11.47 0.83 -23.57
CA PHE A 73 -12.34 1.99 -23.81
C PHE A 73 -11.64 3.17 -24.50
N GLY A 74 -10.31 3.19 -24.57
CA GLY A 74 -9.55 4.35 -25.03
C GLY A 74 -8.42 4.08 -26.04
N SER A 75 -8.01 2.82 -26.25
CA SER A 75 -6.92 2.49 -27.18
C SER A 75 -7.37 1.66 -28.38
N SER A 76 -6.86 2.03 -29.57
CA SER A 76 -6.96 1.26 -30.81
C SER A 76 -5.68 0.47 -31.14
N ASN A 77 -4.65 0.57 -30.30
CA ASN A 77 -3.37 -0.11 -30.49
C ASN A 77 -3.39 -1.49 -29.82
N PRO A 78 -3.27 -2.60 -30.58
CA PRO A 78 -3.28 -3.96 -30.04
C PRO A 78 -2.18 -4.23 -29.00
N MET A 79 -1.07 -3.50 -29.06
CA MET A 79 0.04 -3.62 -28.11
C MET A 79 -0.32 -3.13 -26.70
N ASP A 80 -1.33 -2.28 -26.56
CA ASP A 80 -1.75 -1.75 -25.26
C ASP A 80 -2.60 -2.77 -24.48
N PHE A 81 -3.03 -3.86 -25.14
CA PHE A 81 -3.78 -4.97 -24.53
C PHE A 81 -2.88 -6.12 -24.08
N GLN A 82 -1.57 -6.02 -24.27
CA GLN A 82 -0.65 -7.01 -23.77
C GLN A 82 -0.70 -6.99 -22.23
N PRO A 83 -0.72 -8.15 -21.55
CA PRO A 83 -0.80 -8.20 -20.09
C PRO A 83 0.28 -7.36 -19.38
N GLU A 84 1.41 -7.19 -20.05
CA GLU A 84 2.58 -6.42 -19.61
C GLU A 84 2.40 -4.89 -19.74
N SER A 85 1.54 -4.42 -20.64
CA SER A 85 1.29 -3.00 -20.92
C SER A 85 0.01 -2.46 -20.28
N LEU A 86 -0.82 -3.34 -19.72
CA LEU A 86 -2.01 -2.94 -18.99
C LEU A 86 -1.61 -2.26 -17.67
N PRO A 87 -2.17 -1.08 -17.34
CA PRO A 87 -2.00 -0.46 -16.04
C PRO A 87 -2.73 -1.34 -15.03
N GLY A 88 -2.02 -2.30 -14.46
CA GLY A 88 -2.48 -3.01 -13.28
C GLY A 88 -2.81 -1.96 -12.24
N PHE A 89 -4.04 -1.97 -11.72
CA PHE A 89 -4.34 -1.26 -10.49
C PHE A 89 -3.34 -1.79 -9.48
N ASP A 90 -2.32 -0.99 -9.15
CA ASP A 90 -1.06 -1.53 -8.65
C ASP A 90 -1.21 -1.90 -7.17
N ARG A 91 -1.91 -3.01 -6.93
CA ARG A 91 -2.15 -3.55 -5.60
C ARG A 91 -0.84 -3.83 -4.90
N ALA A 92 0.26 -4.06 -5.63
CA ALA A 92 1.59 -4.13 -5.06
C ALA A 92 2.03 -2.77 -4.50
N ALA A 93 1.83 -1.66 -5.22
CA ALA A 93 2.05 -0.32 -4.67
C ALA A 93 1.15 -0.01 -3.46
N VAL A 94 -0.13 -0.37 -3.52
CA VAL A 94 -1.08 -0.17 -2.39
C VAL A 94 -0.68 -1.04 -1.18
N ALA A 95 -0.32 -2.30 -1.40
CA ALA A 95 0.14 -3.18 -0.35
C ALA A 95 1.49 -2.71 0.23
N CYS A 96 2.40 -2.21 -0.61
CA CYS A 96 3.66 -1.59 -0.16
C CYS A 96 3.39 -0.36 0.70
N LEU A 97 2.43 0.49 0.32
CA LEU A 97 2.00 1.63 1.14
C LEU A 97 1.54 1.18 2.52
N PHE A 98 0.65 0.18 2.60
CA PHE A 98 0.15 -0.34 3.87
C PHE A 98 1.23 -1.06 4.69
N LEU A 99 2.17 -1.75 4.05
CA LEU A 99 3.34 -2.32 4.73
C LEU A 99 4.23 -1.20 5.31
N GLY A 100 4.44 -0.12 4.56
CA GLY A 100 5.16 1.05 5.02
C GLY A 100 4.50 1.69 6.24
N THR A 101 3.20 2.00 6.16
CA THR A 101 2.45 2.58 7.28
C THR A 101 2.41 1.66 8.49
N ALA A 102 2.31 0.34 8.27
CA ALA A 102 2.42 -0.64 9.34
C ALA A 102 3.78 -0.53 10.04
N LEU A 103 4.88 -0.51 9.29
CA LEU A 103 6.24 -0.39 9.86
C LEU A 103 6.37 0.87 10.72
N TYR A 104 5.92 2.03 10.23
CA TYR A 104 5.98 3.28 11.00
C TYR A 104 5.09 3.23 12.26
N GLY A 105 3.87 2.68 12.15
CA GLY A 105 3.01 2.45 13.31
C GLY A 105 3.67 1.55 14.36
N GLY A 106 4.27 0.45 13.90
CA GLY A 106 4.98 -0.51 14.76
C GLY A 106 6.19 0.10 15.46
N VAL A 107 6.97 0.94 14.78
CA VAL A 107 8.09 1.68 15.39
C VAL A 107 7.58 2.59 16.51
N VAL A 108 6.48 3.32 16.28
CA VAL A 108 5.93 4.23 17.30
C VAL A 108 5.37 3.45 18.48
N VAL A 109 4.69 2.31 18.26
CA VAL A 109 4.26 1.42 19.33
C VAL A 109 5.46 0.91 20.14
N ALA A 110 6.53 0.46 19.47
CA ALA A 110 7.73 -0.04 20.15
C ALA A 110 8.40 1.05 20.99
N VAL A 111 8.49 2.28 20.48
CA VAL A 111 9.03 3.43 21.22
C VAL A 111 8.17 3.74 22.45
N LEU A 112 6.85 3.73 22.32
CA LEU A 112 5.92 4.00 23.42
C LEU A 112 5.93 2.91 24.51
N LEU A 113 6.27 1.67 24.16
CA LEU A 113 6.39 0.56 25.11
C LEU A 113 7.77 0.49 25.79
N ALA A 114 8.79 1.11 25.20
CA ALA A 114 10.16 1.09 25.71
C ALA A 114 10.50 2.26 26.64
N GLY A 115 9.65 3.29 26.71
CA GLY A 115 9.78 4.45 27.60
C GLY A 115 8.82 4.37 28.79
#